data_AF-A0A259BKC8-F1
#
_entry.id   AF-A0A259BKC8-F1
#
_cell.length_a   1.000
_cell.length_b   1.000
_cell.length_c   1.000
_cell.angle_alpha   90.00
_cell.angle_beta   90.00
_cell.angle_gamma   90.00
#
_symmetry.space_group_name_H-M   'P 1'
#
loop_
_entity.id
_entity.type
_entity.pdbx_description
1 polymer ?
#
loop_
_entity_poly.entity_id
_entity_poly.type
_entity_poly.pdbx_seq_one_letter_code
_entity_poly.pdbx_strand_id
1 'polypeptide(L)'
;MAEPHHSPTKEVRLFRNNRSQAVRIPVEFELPGDRALISREGDRIIIEPVRQSTGLLALLATWEPLDEDFPAIEDMPVEPEDIF
;
A
#
# COMPACT_ATOMS: atom_id res chain seq x y z
N MET A 1 14.45 14.78 6.34
CA MET A 1 14.99 14.58 4.97
C MET A 1 14.87 13.09 4.70
N ALA A 2 13.83 12.65 3.97
CA ALA A 2 13.71 11.23 3.63
C ALA A 2 14.84 10.87 2.66
N GLU A 3 15.68 9.90 3.01
CA GLU A 3 16.70 9.42 2.09
C GLU A 3 16.04 8.87 0.82
N PRO A 4 16.58 9.15 -0.37
CA PRO A 4 16.11 8.48 -1.57
C PRO A 4 16.47 7.00 -1.45
N HIS A 5 15.49 6.16 -1.13
CA HIS A 5 15.63 4.72 -1.29
C HIS A 5 15.94 4.46 -2.77
N HIS A 6 17.19 4.15 -3.10
CA HIS A 6 17.55 3.71 -4.44
C HIS A 6 16.88 2.36 -4.66
N SER A 7 15.68 2.37 -5.22
CA SER A 7 14.98 1.16 -5.59
C SER A 7 15.87 0.38 -6.58
N PRO A 8 16.06 -0.94 -6.38
CA PRO A 8 16.84 -1.73 -7.32
C PRO A 8 16.28 -1.54 -8.73
N THR A 9 17.14 -1.23 -9.70
CA THR A 9 16.75 -1.07 -11.10
C THR A 9 17.37 -2.19 -11.91
N LYS A 10 16.57 -2.83 -12.78
CA LYS A 10 17.04 -3.89 -13.67
C LYS A 10 16.58 -3.63 -15.09
N GLU A 11 17.52 -3.64 -16.02
CA GLU A 11 17.19 -3.56 -17.44
C GLU A 11 16.49 -4.85 -17.88
N VAL A 12 15.38 -4.70 -18.58
CA VAL A 12 14.55 -5.81 -19.06
C VAL A 12 14.18 -5.57 -20.52
N ARG A 13 14.03 -6.66 -21.27
CA ARG A 13 13.66 -6.59 -22.69
C ARG A 13 12.13 -6.55 -22.84
N LEU A 14 11.65 -5.58 -23.60
CA LEU A 14 10.26 -5.54 -24.04
C LEU A 14 10.03 -6.56 -25.16
N PHE A 15 8.87 -7.20 -25.16
CA PHE A 15 8.46 -8.12 -26.21
C PHE A 15 6.99 -7.95 -26.57
N ARG A 16 6.54 -8.66 -27.60
CA ARG A 16 5.13 -8.67 -28.03
C ARG A 16 4.47 -9.97 -27.57
N ASN A 17 3.32 -9.86 -26.93
CA ASN A 17 2.40 -10.96 -26.67
C ASN A 17 1.12 -10.71 -27.48
N ASN A 18 1.00 -11.39 -28.62
CA ASN A 18 -0.02 -11.11 -29.63
C ASN A 18 -0.02 -9.63 -30.05
N ARG A 19 -1.11 -8.89 -29.77
CA ARG A 19 -1.27 -7.48 -30.11
C ARG A 19 -0.73 -6.52 -29.02
N SER A 20 -0.35 -7.06 -27.86
CA SER A 20 0.07 -6.28 -26.70
C SER A 20 1.59 -6.25 -26.55
N GLN A 21 2.11 -5.16 -25.97
CA GLN A 21 3.50 -5.13 -25.48
C GLN A 21 3.53 -5.75 -24.08
N ALA A 22 4.60 -6.47 -23.76
CA ALA A 22 4.78 -7.15 -22.49
C ALA A 22 6.23 -7.04 -22.02
N VAL A 23 6.41 -7.20 -20.71
CA VAL A 23 7.70 -7.28 -20.02
C VAL A 23 7.67 -8.47 -19.09
N ARG A 24 8.80 -9.17 -18.95
CA ARG A 24 8.94 -10.23 -17.94
C ARG A 24 9.33 -9.56 -16.64
N ILE A 25 8.52 -9.72 -15.60
CA ILE A 25 8.81 -9.21 -14.26
C ILE A 25 9.80 -10.19 -13.62
N PRO A 26 11.04 -9.78 -13.30
CA PRO A 26 11.98 -10.62 -12.56
C PRO A 26 11.44 -10.93 -11.15
N VAL A 27 11.85 -12.06 -10.57
CA VAL A 27 11.34 -12.55 -9.26
C VAL A 27 11.53 -11.54 -8.13
N GLU A 28 12.60 -10.75 -8.15
CA GLU A 28 12.87 -9.72 -7.17
C GLU A 28 11.89 -8.52 -7.24
N PHE A 29 11.10 -8.41 -8.32
CA PHE A 29 10.06 -7.40 -8.54
C PHE A 29 8.65 -8.00 -8.61
N GLU A 30 8.49 -9.28 -8.23
CA GLU A 30 7.20 -9.97 -8.30
C GLU A 30 6.16 -9.28 -7.40
N LEU A 31 4.99 -8.98 -7.98
CA LEU A 31 3.88 -8.37 -7.26
C LEU A 31 3.02 -9.45 -6.61
N PRO A 32 2.47 -9.22 -5.41
CA PRO A 32 1.55 -10.16 -4.79
C PRO A 32 0.25 -10.29 -5.60
N GLY A 33 -0.28 -11.51 -5.66
CA GLY A 33 -1.55 -11.81 -6.33
C GLY A 33 -1.42 -12.04 -7.84
N ASP A 34 -2.55 -12.03 -8.53
CA ASP A 34 -2.67 -12.32 -9.97
C ASP A 34 -3.12 -11.12 -10.80
N ARG A 35 -3.34 -9.97 -10.16
CA ARG A 35 -3.86 -8.74 -10.77
C ARG A 35 -3.06 -7.52 -10.35
N ALA A 36 -2.85 -6.61 -11.31
CA ALA A 36 -2.22 -5.33 -11.09
C ALA A 36 -2.98 -4.20 -11.79
N LEU A 37 -2.87 -2.99 -11.24
CA LEU A 37 -3.23 -1.74 -11.91
C LEU A 37 -2.03 -1.22 -12.68
N ILE A 38 -2.30 -0.54 -13.79
CA ILE A 38 -1.29 0.11 -14.62
C ILE A 38 -1.68 1.57 -14.82
N SER A 39 -0.77 2.48 -14.54
CA SER A 39 -0.93 3.92 -14.78
C SER A 39 0.30 4.48 -15.48
N ARG A 40 0.14 5.67 -16.07
CA ARG A 40 1.21 6.36 -16.80
C ARG A 40 1.43 7.73 -16.19
N GLU A 41 2.70 8.03 -15.90
CA GLU A 41 3.15 9.35 -15.46
C GLU A 41 4.30 9.79 -16.36
N GLY A 42 4.03 10.69 -17.30
CA GLY A 42 4.99 11.08 -18.33
C GLY A 42 5.46 9.88 -19.18
N ASP A 43 6.76 9.61 -19.14
CA ASP A 43 7.42 8.49 -19.82
C ASP A 43 7.44 7.19 -18.99
N ARG A 44 6.98 7.24 -17.74
CA ARG A 44 6.98 6.10 -16.82
C ARG A 44 5.67 5.33 -16.88
N ILE A 45 5.77 4.02 -16.76
CA ILE A 45 4.64 3.14 -16.48
C ILE A 45 4.77 2.69 -15.03
N ILE A 46 3.73 2.93 -14.25
CA ILE A 46 3.65 2.51 -12.85
C ILE A 46 2.73 1.29 -12.81
N ILE A 47 3.19 0.22 -12.17
CA ILE A 47 2.43 -1.01 -11.99
C ILE A 47 2.34 -1.28 -10.50
N GLU A 48 1.12 -1.43 -9.98
CA GLU A 48 0.86 -1.68 -8.56
C GLU A 48 -0.10 -2.87 -8.39
N PRO A 49 0.03 -3.68 -7.32
CA PRO A 49 -0.84 -4.84 -7.13
C PRO A 49 -2.26 -4.40 -6.82
N VAL A 50 -3.25 -5.13 -7.32
CA VAL A 50 -4.64 -4.96 -6.86
C VAL A 50 -4.73 -5.51 -5.45
N ARG A 51 -4.71 -4.63 -4.46
CA ARG A 51 -4.99 -5.02 -3.08
C ARG A 51 -6.47 -5.32 -2.99
N GLN A 52 -6.80 -6.58 -2.71
CA GLN A 52 -8.13 -6.87 -2.18
C GLN A 52 -8.28 -6.04 -0.92
N SER A 53 -9.38 -5.32 -0.81
CA SER A 53 -9.76 -4.56 0.37
C SER A 53 -10.03 -5.56 1.50
N THR A 54 -8.97 -6.08 2.09
CA THR A 54 -8.90 -6.86 3.33
C THR A 54 -8.14 -6.09 4.40
N GLY A 55 -7.85 -4.80 4.16
CA GLY A 55 -7.24 -3.90 5.12
C GLY A 55 -8.26 -3.37 6.13
N LEU A 56 -7.75 -2.66 7.14
CA LEU A 56 -8.55 -2.05 8.22
C LEU A 56 -9.78 -1.29 7.70
N LEU A 57 -9.66 -0.55 6.59
CA LEU A 57 -10.78 0.17 5.98
C LEU A 57 -11.93 -0.75 5.54
N ALA A 58 -11.62 -1.91 4.99
CA ALA A 58 -12.64 -2.87 4.58
C ALA A 58 -13.33 -3.52 5.78
N LEU A 59 -12.57 -3.83 6.83
CA LEU A 59 -13.12 -4.31 8.10
C LEU A 59 -14.04 -3.25 8.73
N LEU A 60 -13.59 -2.00 8.83
CA LEU A 60 -14.40 -0.90 9.35
C LEU A 60 -15.69 -0.69 8.54
N ALA A 61 -15.64 -0.85 7.22
CA ALA A 61 -16.82 -0.77 6.36
C ALA A 61 -17.85 -1.88 6.60
N THR A 62 -17.47 -2.99 7.24
CA THR A 62 -18.40 -4.07 7.64
C THR A 62 -19.05 -3.84 9.01
N TRP A 63 -18.59 -2.86 9.78
CA TRP A 63 -19.11 -2.62 11.12
C TRP A 63 -20.38 -1.78 11.07
N GLU A 64 -21.36 -2.16 11.89
CA GLU A 64 -22.56 -1.35 12.11
C GLU A 64 -22.20 -0.15 13.02
N PRO A 65 -22.87 1.01 12.86
CA PRO A 65 -22.73 2.10 13.81
C PRO A 65 -23.07 1.64 15.23
N LEU A 66 -22.25 2.03 16.21
CA LEU A 66 -22.61 1.86 17.61
C LEU A 66 -23.73 2.86 17.95
N ASP A 67 -24.78 2.37 18.61
CA ASP A 67 -25.89 3.18 19.12
C ASP A 67 -25.65 3.59 20.59
N GLU A 68 -24.37 3.80 20.92
CA GLU A 68 -23.87 4.07 22.27
C GLU A 68 -22.97 5.30 22.23
N ASP A 69 -23.19 6.23 23.14
CA ASP A 69 -22.29 7.37 23.33
C ASP A 69 -21.01 6.92 24.04
N PHE A 70 -19.90 7.62 23.76
CA PHE A 70 -18.68 7.44 24.53
C PHE A 70 -18.94 7.79 26.00
N PRO A 71 -18.45 6.99 26.96
CA PRO A 71 -18.53 7.35 28.37
C PRO A 71 -17.72 8.62 28.64
N ALA A 72 -18.08 9.35 29.69
CA ALA A 72 -17.24 10.44 30.17
C ALA A 72 -15.90 9.86 30.67
N ILE A 73 -14.81 10.21 30.00
CA ILE A 73 -13.45 9.85 30.40
C ILE A 73 -12.80 11.13 30.95
N GLU A 74 -12.33 11.07 32.20
CA GLU A 74 -11.55 12.15 32.78
C GLU A 74 -10.17 12.18 32.12
N ASP A 75 -9.87 13.28 31.41
CA ASP A 75 -8.55 13.53 30.81
C ASP A 75 -7.58 14.00 31.90
N MET A 76 -7.14 13.05 32.71
CA MET A 76 -6.20 13.31 33.79
C MET A 76 -4.84 13.68 33.21
N PRO A 77 -4.14 14.69 33.77
CA PRO A 77 -2.76 14.93 33.42
C PRO A 77 -1.92 13.68 33.73
N VAL A 78 -0.91 13.44 32.92
CA VAL A 78 0.08 12.38 33.16
C VAL A 78 0.66 12.55 34.57
N GLU A 79 0.65 11.49 35.37
CA GLU A 79 1.28 11.51 36.68
C GLU A 79 2.80 11.72 36.53
N PRO A 80 3.42 12.62 37.32
CA PRO A 80 4.85 12.77 37.30
C PRO A 80 5.52 11.50 37.82
N GLU A 81 6.16 10.76 36.93
CA GLU A 81 7.07 9.67 37.29
C GLU A 81 8.48 10.24 37.54
N ASP A 82 9.14 9.76 38.58
CA ASP A 82 10.55 10.08 38.82
C ASP A 82 11.42 9.22 37.89
N ILE A 83 11.77 9.79 36.74
CA ILE A 83 12.46 9.09 35.64
C ILE A 83 14.00 9.14 35.78
N PHE A 84 14.54 9.44 36.97
CA PHE A 84 15.98 9.55 37.22
C PHE A 84 16.43 8.93 38.55
#